data_AF-A0A7K6V0H9-F1
#
_entry.id   AF-A0A7K6V0H9-F1
#
_cell.length_a   1.000
_cell.length_b   1.000
_cell.length_c   1.000
_cell.angle_alpha   90.00
_cell.angle_beta   90.00
_cell.angle_gamma   90.00
#
_symmetry.space_group_name_H-M   'P 1'
#
loop_
_entity.id
_entity.type
_entity.pdbx_description
1 polymer ?
#
loop_
_entity_poly.entity_id
_entity_poly.type
_entity_poly.pdbx_seq_one_letter_code
_entity_poly.pdbx_strand_id
1 'polypeptide(L)'
;GKAYVREKVCQEYRMLGKENFRTLTIITNSRKYSNGTFEEIGHLVREMVSLAERCCADGADPSCYEAGSTALALQSCRADSPFPAHPGRARCCAQEGLERKLCLAALQHPPRPLPRYLQPSDRELCQAFRQDPRQFADRFLYEYSSSYSQAPLPVLLGSTRTFLSMVSTCCISPAPTACFLKEKLERKTLSLLTLTSNRICSRFSAYGKDKVTFSYLALLAQKVPSASFEDLLPLAEDAAEVSSQCCDSVAEDCMHKKLLEHTAKVCSTLSARDRRFADCCKGKNLMENHFCILALPPAPAPKLPEASEPTSKELCGKEGALHVTRSLFELARRHYSLPDAVLAKLYDSSGKIQGECCSSKDPSACLDSKREQMEAELPSFLERASQLCGQYNQLPFLEFKKRLRDSLTQAEPEASPARLEQLLEQRVSFASSCCLPDAPPLLCAAKV
;
A
#
# COMPACT_ATOMS: atom_id res chain seq x y z
N GLY A 1 -8.28 -23.34 19.28
CA GLY A 1 -8.68 -24.76 19.18
C GLY A 1 -9.97 -24.89 18.38
N LYS A 2 -10.28 -26.08 17.84
CA LYS A 2 -11.39 -26.33 16.88
C LYS A 2 -12.77 -25.74 17.28
N ALA A 3 -13.10 -25.73 18.57
CA ALA A 3 -14.34 -25.12 19.08
C ALA A 3 -14.39 -23.58 18.90
N TYR A 4 -13.25 -22.90 18.96
CA TYR A 4 -13.14 -21.44 18.93
C TYR A 4 -13.57 -20.82 17.59
N VAL A 5 -13.22 -21.46 16.46
CA VAL A 5 -13.54 -20.91 15.14
C VAL A 5 -15.05 -21.00 14.87
N ARG A 6 -15.65 -22.16 15.15
CA ARG A 6 -17.11 -22.34 15.06
C ARG A 6 -17.83 -21.34 15.96
N GLU A 7 -17.42 -21.25 17.23
CA GLU A 7 -18.05 -20.36 18.20
C GLU A 7 -18.01 -18.90 17.75
N LYS A 8 -16.85 -18.42 17.30
CA LYS A 8 -16.70 -17.06 16.76
C LYS A 8 -17.62 -16.80 15.56
N VAL A 9 -17.64 -17.71 14.58
CA VAL A 9 -18.47 -17.54 13.38
C VAL A 9 -19.97 -17.61 13.71
N CYS A 10 -20.37 -18.52 14.59
CA CYS A 10 -21.77 -18.62 15.00
C CYS A 10 -22.22 -17.45 15.88
N GLN A 11 -21.35 -16.93 16.74
CA GLN A 11 -21.60 -15.70 17.48
C GLN A 11 -21.80 -14.52 16.53
N GLU A 12 -20.90 -14.35 15.56
CA GLU A 12 -20.99 -13.30 14.55
C GLU A 12 -22.25 -13.43 13.68
N TYR A 13 -22.57 -14.64 13.20
CA TYR A 13 -23.78 -14.91 12.42
C TYR A 13 -25.06 -14.58 13.20
N ARG A 14 -25.13 -14.96 14.48
CA ARG A 14 -26.29 -14.69 15.35
C ARG A 14 -26.43 -13.19 15.67
N MET A 15 -25.32 -12.50 15.93
CA MET A 15 -25.33 -11.06 16.23
C MET A 15 -25.72 -10.21 15.02
N LEU A 16 -25.19 -10.56 13.83
CA LEU A 16 -25.41 -9.77 12.62
C LEU A 16 -26.74 -10.11 11.93
N GLY A 17 -27.16 -11.37 12.02
CA GLY A 17 -28.20 -11.93 11.16
C GLY A 17 -27.68 -12.24 9.75
N LYS A 18 -28.47 -13.01 8.98
CA LYS A 18 -28.05 -13.60 7.70
C LYS A 18 -27.56 -12.57 6.67
N GLU A 19 -28.30 -11.49 6.43
CA GLU A 19 -27.95 -10.52 5.37
C GLU A 19 -26.74 -9.64 5.73
N ASN A 20 -26.58 -9.24 6.99
CA ASN A 20 -25.39 -8.50 7.42
C ASN A 20 -24.16 -9.41 7.47
N PHE A 21 -24.31 -10.67 7.89
CA PHE A 21 -23.24 -11.66 7.82
C PHE A 21 -22.81 -11.91 6.36
N ARG A 22 -23.77 -12.01 5.43
CA ARG A 22 -23.49 -12.08 3.99
C ARG A 22 -22.74 -10.85 3.48
N THR A 23 -23.18 -9.65 3.86
CA THR A 23 -22.50 -8.39 3.52
C THR A 23 -21.05 -8.37 4.00
N LEU A 24 -20.80 -8.74 5.25
CA LEU A 24 -19.46 -8.86 5.81
C LEU A 24 -18.63 -9.92 5.07
N THR A 25 -19.26 -11.04 4.70
CA THR A 25 -18.61 -12.13 3.95
C THR A 25 -18.20 -11.68 2.55
N ILE A 26 -19.00 -10.85 1.86
CA ILE A 26 -18.63 -10.25 0.57
C ILE A 26 -17.39 -9.36 0.73
N ILE A 27 -17.41 -8.43 1.68
CA ILE A 27 -16.31 -7.48 1.90
C ILE A 27 -15.02 -8.22 2.24
N THR A 28 -15.06 -9.12 3.24
CA THR A 28 -13.87 -9.86 3.70
C THR A 28 -13.26 -10.74 2.63
N ASN A 29 -14.08 -11.47 1.86
CA ASN A 29 -13.58 -12.32 0.78
C ASN A 29 -13.12 -11.52 -0.43
N SER A 30 -13.75 -10.39 -0.75
CA SER A 30 -13.29 -9.50 -1.83
C SER A 30 -11.94 -8.86 -1.50
N ARG A 31 -11.70 -8.51 -0.22
CA ARG A 31 -10.37 -8.06 0.24
C ARG A 31 -9.34 -9.19 0.13
N LYS A 32 -9.68 -10.37 0.66
CA LYS A 32 -8.80 -11.53 0.65
C LYS A 32 -8.43 -11.90 -0.78
N TYR A 33 -9.43 -12.18 -1.61
CA TYR A 33 -9.30 -12.55 -3.01
C TYR A 33 -9.43 -11.34 -3.93
N SER A 34 -8.61 -10.30 -3.73
CA SER A 34 -8.67 -9.05 -4.49
C SER A 34 -8.53 -9.19 -6.01
N ASN A 35 -8.07 -10.34 -6.53
CA ASN A 35 -8.03 -10.68 -7.95
C ASN A 35 -9.16 -11.59 -8.44
N GLY A 36 -10.01 -12.12 -7.56
CA GLY A 36 -11.15 -12.96 -7.92
C GLY A 36 -12.23 -12.18 -8.66
N THR A 37 -13.05 -12.88 -9.44
CA THR A 37 -14.20 -12.28 -10.14
C THR A 37 -15.39 -12.11 -9.21
N PHE A 38 -16.38 -11.30 -9.63
CA PHE A 38 -17.61 -11.12 -8.87
C PHE A 38 -18.37 -12.45 -8.71
N GLU A 39 -18.37 -13.25 -9.77
CA GLU A 39 -19.03 -14.55 -9.83
C GLU A 39 -18.36 -15.54 -8.87
N GLU A 40 -17.03 -15.65 -8.90
CA GLU A 40 -16.24 -16.51 -8.01
C GLU A 40 -16.46 -16.15 -6.53
N ILE A 41 -16.39 -14.85 -6.20
CA ILE A 41 -16.68 -14.36 -4.86
C ILE A 41 -18.12 -14.68 -4.46
N GLY A 42 -19.08 -14.50 -5.37
CA GLY A 42 -20.47 -14.84 -5.15
C GLY A 42 -20.68 -16.32 -4.84
N HIS A 43 -19.99 -17.24 -5.54
CA HIS A 43 -20.02 -18.68 -5.24
C HIS A 43 -19.48 -18.97 -3.85
N LEU A 44 -18.31 -18.43 -3.50
CA LEU A 44 -17.70 -18.63 -2.19
C LEU A 44 -18.58 -18.10 -1.05
N VAL A 45 -19.11 -16.88 -1.19
CA VAL A 45 -19.98 -16.26 -0.19
C VAL A 45 -21.24 -17.10 0.04
N ARG A 46 -21.88 -17.61 -1.01
CA ARG A 46 -23.07 -18.47 -0.89
C ARG A 46 -22.78 -19.71 -0.04
N GLU A 47 -21.68 -20.40 -0.32
CA GLU A 47 -21.29 -21.61 0.40
C GLU A 47 -20.94 -21.31 1.87
N MET A 48 -20.23 -20.20 2.14
CA MET A 48 -19.90 -19.79 3.51
C MET A 48 -21.14 -19.42 4.33
N VAL A 49 -22.08 -18.67 3.73
CA VAL A 49 -23.33 -18.29 4.40
C VAL A 49 -24.22 -19.51 4.64
N SER A 50 -24.32 -20.42 3.67
CA SER A 50 -25.08 -21.68 3.82
C SER A 50 -24.46 -22.59 4.89
N LEU A 51 -23.13 -22.62 5.00
CA LEU A 51 -22.45 -23.36 6.05
C LEU A 51 -22.76 -22.77 7.44
N ALA A 52 -22.68 -21.45 7.59
CA ALA A 52 -23.01 -20.77 8.85
C ALA A 52 -24.47 -21.00 9.24
N GLU A 53 -25.41 -20.83 8.31
CA GLU A 53 -26.84 -21.06 8.53
C GLU A 53 -27.13 -22.47 9.04
N ARG A 54 -26.54 -23.50 8.42
CA ARG A 54 -26.75 -24.90 8.82
C ARG A 54 -26.06 -25.25 10.15
N CYS A 55 -24.80 -24.85 10.33
CA CYS A 55 -24.00 -25.32 11.46
C CYS A 55 -24.12 -24.48 12.75
N CYS A 56 -24.75 -23.31 12.66
CA CYS A 56 -25.00 -22.42 13.80
C CYS A 56 -26.45 -22.48 14.32
N ALA A 57 -27.30 -23.28 13.68
CA ALA A 57 -28.64 -23.60 14.16
C ALA A 57 -28.60 -24.36 15.49
N ASP A 58 -29.66 -24.23 16.28
CA ASP A 58 -29.79 -24.94 17.55
C ASP A 58 -29.88 -26.46 17.30
N GLY A 59 -29.14 -27.25 18.08
CA GLY A 59 -29.04 -28.69 17.90
C GLY A 59 -28.14 -29.15 16.74
N ALA A 60 -27.46 -28.23 16.03
CA ALA A 60 -26.51 -28.61 14.99
C ALA A 60 -25.31 -29.38 15.56
N ASP A 61 -24.89 -30.42 14.83
CA ASP A 61 -23.79 -31.29 15.21
C ASP A 61 -22.51 -30.48 15.55
N PRO A 62 -21.82 -30.78 16.67
CA PRO A 62 -20.61 -30.05 17.07
C PRO A 62 -19.50 -30.02 16.02
N SER A 63 -19.42 -31.04 15.17
CA SER A 63 -18.43 -31.19 14.10
C SER A 63 -18.86 -30.59 12.76
N CYS A 64 -20.12 -30.16 12.61
CA CYS A 64 -20.70 -29.65 11.36
C CYS A 64 -19.81 -28.60 10.67
N TYR A 65 -19.37 -27.58 11.42
CA TYR A 65 -18.58 -26.48 10.86
C TYR A 65 -17.17 -26.93 10.46
N GLU A 66 -16.54 -27.83 11.23
CA GLU A 66 -15.22 -28.36 10.91
C GLU A 66 -15.26 -29.25 9.66
N ALA A 67 -16.28 -30.11 9.54
CA ALA A 67 -16.50 -30.93 8.37
C ALA A 67 -16.76 -30.07 7.13
N GLY A 68 -17.68 -29.10 7.22
CA GLY A 68 -18.01 -28.21 6.12
C GLY A 68 -16.85 -27.30 5.70
N SER A 69 -16.13 -26.70 6.64
CA SER A 69 -14.94 -25.89 6.32
C SER A 69 -13.83 -26.71 5.66
N THR A 70 -13.68 -27.99 6.04
CA THR A 70 -12.76 -28.92 5.38
C THR A 70 -13.21 -29.22 3.95
N ALA A 71 -14.51 -29.44 3.74
CA ALA A 71 -15.08 -29.66 2.41
C ALA A 71 -14.86 -28.44 1.50
N LEU A 72 -15.05 -27.21 2.00
CA LEU A 72 -14.78 -25.99 1.24
C LEU A 72 -13.29 -25.84 0.89
N ALA A 73 -12.39 -26.16 1.82
CA ALA A 73 -10.95 -26.16 1.55
C ALA A 73 -10.54 -27.25 0.53
N LEU A 74 -11.19 -28.41 0.54
CA LEU A 74 -10.98 -29.44 -0.48
C LEU A 74 -11.50 -29.00 -1.85
N GLN A 75 -12.67 -28.36 -1.88
CA GLN A 75 -13.27 -27.85 -3.10
C GLN A 75 -12.41 -26.75 -3.72
N SER A 76 -11.86 -25.82 -2.92
CA SER A 76 -10.98 -24.76 -3.43
C SER A 76 -9.71 -25.30 -4.08
N CYS A 77 -9.27 -26.50 -3.70
CA CYS A 77 -8.11 -27.19 -4.28
C CYS A 77 -8.39 -27.90 -5.60
N ARG A 78 -9.65 -28.04 -6.02
CA ARG A 78 -9.99 -28.69 -7.29
C ARG A 78 -9.65 -27.78 -8.49
N ALA A 79 -9.34 -28.40 -9.63
CA ALA A 79 -9.04 -27.68 -10.85
C ALA A 79 -10.27 -26.94 -11.41
N ASP A 80 -11.46 -27.53 -11.27
CA ASP A 80 -12.77 -27.02 -11.68
C ASP A 80 -13.48 -26.22 -10.57
N SER A 81 -12.74 -25.81 -9.52
CA SER A 81 -13.30 -25.04 -8.41
C SER A 81 -13.94 -23.73 -8.90
N PRO A 82 -15.20 -23.43 -8.51
CA PRO A 82 -15.84 -22.15 -8.82
C PRO A 82 -15.38 -21.01 -7.89
N PHE A 83 -14.48 -21.29 -6.94
CA PHE A 83 -13.96 -20.32 -5.98
C PHE A 83 -12.72 -19.59 -6.50
N PRO A 84 -12.50 -18.35 -6.06
CA PRO A 84 -11.30 -17.61 -6.43
C PRO A 84 -10.06 -18.27 -5.83
N ALA A 85 -8.90 -18.04 -6.48
CA ALA A 85 -7.64 -18.65 -6.09
C ALA A 85 -6.55 -17.60 -5.84
N HIS A 86 -5.70 -17.88 -4.85
CA HIS A 86 -4.47 -17.12 -4.61
C HIS A 86 -3.28 -17.72 -5.38
N PRO A 87 -2.27 -16.90 -5.72
CA PRO A 87 -0.93 -17.39 -6.01
C PRO A 87 -0.44 -18.30 -4.87
N GLY A 88 0.15 -19.45 -5.21
CA GLY A 88 0.62 -20.42 -4.22
C GLY A 88 -0.45 -21.42 -3.71
N ARG A 89 -1.70 -21.34 -4.20
CA ARG A 89 -2.76 -22.32 -3.86
C ARG A 89 -2.31 -23.77 -4.06
N ALA A 90 -1.68 -24.07 -5.20
CA ALA A 90 -1.24 -25.43 -5.53
C ALA A 90 -0.29 -26.01 -4.47
N ARG A 91 0.66 -25.20 -3.98
CA ARG A 91 1.58 -25.58 -2.89
C ARG A 91 0.82 -25.91 -1.60
N CYS A 92 -0.17 -25.11 -1.24
CA CYS A 92 -0.98 -25.38 -0.05
C CYS A 92 -1.87 -26.62 -0.22
N CYS A 93 -2.39 -26.88 -1.42
CA CYS A 93 -3.23 -28.03 -1.70
C CYS A 93 -2.47 -29.36 -1.69
N ALA A 94 -1.15 -29.33 -1.89
CA ALA A 94 -0.28 -30.49 -1.71
C ALA A 94 -0.13 -30.91 -0.23
N GLN A 95 -0.36 -30.00 0.71
CA GLN A 95 -0.37 -30.31 2.14
C GLN A 95 -1.66 -31.02 2.55
N GLU A 96 -1.71 -31.61 3.74
CA GLU A 96 -2.88 -32.33 4.26
C GLU A 96 -3.43 -31.73 5.56
N GLY A 97 -4.66 -32.12 5.91
CA GLY A 97 -5.28 -31.81 7.21
C GLY A 97 -5.20 -30.33 7.63
N LEU A 98 -4.64 -30.09 8.82
CA LEU A 98 -4.53 -28.75 9.42
C LEU A 98 -3.50 -27.88 8.67
N GLU A 99 -2.42 -28.47 8.17
CA GLU A 99 -1.38 -27.72 7.45
C GLU A 99 -1.93 -27.10 6.17
N ARG A 100 -2.74 -27.85 5.41
CA ARG A 100 -3.49 -27.31 4.26
C ARG A 100 -4.35 -26.12 4.67
N LYS A 101 -5.15 -26.26 5.74
CA LYS A 101 -6.05 -25.19 6.22
C LYS A 101 -5.26 -23.93 6.59
N LEU A 102 -4.18 -24.07 7.35
CA LEU A 102 -3.35 -22.94 7.78
C LEU A 102 -2.63 -22.28 6.60
N CYS A 103 -2.09 -23.09 5.67
CA CYS A 103 -1.44 -22.57 4.47
C CYS A 103 -2.42 -21.76 3.61
N LEU A 104 -3.61 -22.31 3.30
CA LEU A 104 -4.66 -21.61 2.56
C LEU A 104 -5.17 -20.36 3.30
N ALA A 105 -5.24 -20.39 4.63
CA ALA A 105 -5.63 -19.24 5.43
C ALA A 105 -4.62 -18.09 5.33
N ALA A 106 -3.32 -18.41 5.29
CA ALA A 106 -2.21 -17.47 5.23
C ALA A 106 -1.96 -16.87 3.83
N LEU A 107 -2.50 -17.46 2.75
CA LEU A 107 -2.38 -16.90 1.41
C LEU A 107 -3.07 -15.53 1.33
N GLN A 108 -2.37 -14.57 0.73
CA GLN A 108 -2.87 -13.24 0.42
C GLN A 108 -2.52 -12.89 -1.02
N HIS A 109 -3.30 -12.03 -1.66
CA HIS A 109 -2.84 -11.39 -2.89
C HIS A 109 -1.84 -10.29 -2.57
N PRO A 110 -0.83 -10.08 -3.43
CA PRO A 110 0.00 -8.89 -3.31
C PRO A 110 -0.88 -7.64 -3.42
N PRO A 111 -0.53 -6.55 -2.70
CA PRO A 111 -1.17 -5.26 -2.86
C PRO A 111 -1.28 -4.85 -4.32
N ARG A 112 -2.46 -4.38 -4.71
CA ARG A 112 -2.65 -3.84 -6.07
C ARG A 112 -1.93 -2.49 -6.20
N PRO A 113 -1.22 -2.22 -7.32
CA PRO A 113 -0.54 -0.96 -7.51
C PRO A 113 -1.47 0.27 -7.49
N LEU A 114 -2.67 0.12 -8.06
CA LEU A 114 -3.66 1.18 -8.16
C LEU A 114 -5.06 0.62 -7.85
N PRO A 115 -5.91 1.34 -7.10
CA PRO A 115 -7.33 1.00 -6.97
C PRO A 115 -8.00 1.02 -8.35
N ARG A 116 -8.91 0.07 -8.60
CA ARG A 116 -9.65 -0.03 -9.87
C ARG A 116 -11.04 0.59 -9.82
N TYR A 117 -11.59 0.78 -8.62
CA TYR A 117 -12.90 1.34 -8.44
C TYR A 117 -12.94 2.78 -8.93
N LEU A 118 -13.71 3.01 -9.98
CA LEU A 118 -14.07 4.32 -10.49
C LEU A 118 -15.53 4.54 -10.15
N GLN A 119 -15.82 5.55 -9.33
CA GLN A 119 -17.19 5.86 -8.97
C GLN A 119 -17.95 6.34 -10.23
N PRO A 120 -19.07 5.67 -10.60
CA PRO A 120 -19.93 6.15 -11.67
C PRO A 120 -20.55 7.52 -11.37
N SER A 121 -21.08 8.18 -12.39
CA SER A 121 -21.85 9.41 -12.20
C SER A 121 -23.07 9.18 -11.31
N ASP A 122 -23.56 10.23 -10.67
CA ASP A 122 -24.74 10.16 -9.78
C ASP A 122 -25.97 9.63 -10.52
N ARG A 123 -26.08 9.90 -11.83
CA ARG A 123 -27.13 9.36 -12.69
C ARG A 123 -26.99 7.85 -12.88
N GLU A 124 -25.80 7.37 -13.21
CA GLU A 124 -25.52 5.94 -13.41
C GLU A 124 -25.73 5.16 -12.11
N LEU A 125 -25.28 5.71 -10.98
CA LEU A 125 -25.52 5.13 -9.65
C LEU A 125 -27.02 4.95 -9.39
N CYS A 126 -27.83 5.98 -9.62
CA CYS A 126 -29.27 5.87 -9.40
C CYS A 126 -30.00 5.00 -10.42
N GLN A 127 -29.51 4.93 -11.66
CA GLN A 127 -30.05 4.01 -12.65
C GLN A 127 -29.83 2.55 -12.21
N ALA A 128 -28.59 2.20 -11.86
CA ALA A 128 -28.25 0.85 -11.40
C ALA A 128 -29.00 0.49 -10.10
N PHE A 129 -29.04 1.42 -9.13
CA PHE A 129 -29.75 1.22 -7.87
C PHE A 129 -31.26 0.98 -8.07
N ARG A 130 -31.91 1.68 -8.99
CA ARG A 130 -33.35 1.48 -9.27
C ARG A 130 -33.66 0.18 -10.01
N GLN A 131 -32.72 -0.32 -10.81
CA GLN A 131 -32.89 -1.58 -11.55
C GLN A 131 -32.86 -2.79 -10.61
N ASP A 132 -31.82 -2.90 -9.77
CA ASP A 132 -31.70 -3.94 -8.77
C ASP A 132 -30.85 -3.42 -7.59
N PRO A 133 -31.49 -2.93 -6.50
CA PRO A 133 -30.78 -2.41 -5.33
C PRO A 133 -29.83 -3.43 -4.70
N ARG A 134 -30.18 -4.73 -4.74
CA ARG A 134 -29.40 -5.78 -4.09
C ARG A 134 -28.18 -6.14 -4.92
N GLN A 135 -28.36 -6.37 -6.22
CA GLN A 135 -27.25 -6.62 -7.13
C GLN A 135 -26.30 -5.41 -7.19
N PHE A 136 -26.84 -4.19 -7.20
CA PHE A 136 -26.04 -2.97 -7.11
C PHE A 136 -25.16 -2.97 -5.86
N ALA A 137 -25.77 -3.22 -4.68
CA ALA A 137 -25.04 -3.23 -3.42
C ALA A 137 -23.94 -4.31 -3.42
N ASP A 138 -24.27 -5.54 -3.80
CA ASP A 138 -23.31 -6.65 -3.85
C ASP A 138 -22.14 -6.35 -4.78
N ARG A 139 -22.42 -5.80 -5.97
CA ARG A 139 -21.40 -5.45 -6.96
C ARG A 139 -20.49 -4.34 -6.45
N PHE A 140 -21.06 -3.29 -5.87
CA PHE A 140 -20.30 -2.21 -5.23
C PHE A 140 -19.40 -2.75 -4.11
N LEU A 141 -19.95 -3.55 -3.19
CA LEU A 141 -19.19 -4.12 -2.08
C LEU A 141 -18.00 -4.94 -2.58
N TYR A 142 -18.20 -5.76 -3.61
CA TYR A 142 -17.14 -6.53 -4.24
C TYR A 142 -16.07 -5.64 -4.90
N GLU A 143 -16.47 -4.73 -5.79
CA GLU A 143 -15.51 -3.91 -6.57
C GLU A 143 -14.72 -2.97 -5.67
N TYR A 144 -15.39 -2.34 -4.71
CA TYR A 144 -14.78 -1.41 -3.76
C TYR A 144 -13.81 -2.15 -2.83
N SER A 145 -14.24 -3.25 -2.23
CA SER A 145 -13.41 -4.01 -1.28
C SER A 145 -12.22 -4.71 -1.95
N SER A 146 -12.37 -5.15 -3.20
CA SER A 146 -11.26 -5.70 -3.99
C SER A 146 -10.24 -4.62 -4.36
N SER A 147 -10.73 -3.41 -4.70
CA SER A 147 -9.88 -2.27 -5.07
C SER A 147 -9.10 -1.70 -3.90
N TYR A 148 -9.69 -1.68 -2.71
CA TYR A 148 -9.08 -1.18 -1.48
C TYR A 148 -8.75 -2.32 -0.51
N SER A 149 -8.30 -3.46 -1.05
CA SER A 149 -8.11 -4.71 -0.30
C SER A 149 -7.18 -4.62 0.92
N GLN A 150 -6.26 -3.65 0.93
CA GLN A 150 -5.29 -3.45 2.01
C GLN A 150 -5.78 -2.47 3.08
N ALA A 151 -6.88 -1.74 2.86
CA ALA A 151 -7.44 -0.92 3.93
C ALA A 151 -7.90 -1.81 5.11
N PRO A 152 -7.77 -1.33 6.36
CA PRO A 152 -8.29 -2.03 7.53
C PRO A 152 -9.78 -2.34 7.37
N LEU A 153 -10.20 -3.53 7.81
CA LEU A 153 -11.59 -3.99 7.65
C LEU A 153 -12.61 -2.99 8.21
N PRO A 154 -12.42 -2.41 9.42
CA PRO A 154 -13.39 -1.46 9.96
C PRO A 154 -13.55 -0.19 9.12
N VAL A 155 -12.45 0.32 8.55
CA VAL A 155 -12.47 1.49 7.66
C VAL A 155 -13.28 1.20 6.40
N LEU A 156 -13.10 0.02 5.81
CA LEU A 156 -13.88 -0.41 4.64
C LEU A 156 -15.35 -0.64 4.96
N LEU A 157 -15.68 -1.22 6.12
CA LEU A 157 -17.06 -1.38 6.57
C LEU A 157 -17.74 -0.02 6.71
N GLY A 158 -17.09 0.94 7.36
CA GLY A 158 -17.61 2.31 7.47
C GLY A 158 -17.78 2.98 6.11
N SER A 159 -16.77 2.90 5.24
CA SER A 159 -16.79 3.55 3.92
C SER A 159 -17.88 2.97 3.01
N THR A 160 -17.99 1.64 2.96
CA THR A 160 -19.01 0.97 2.14
C THR A 160 -20.43 1.23 2.65
N ARG A 161 -20.65 1.18 3.98
CA ARG A 161 -21.94 1.47 4.60
C ARG A 161 -22.40 2.90 4.31
N THR A 162 -21.54 3.89 4.56
CA THR A 162 -21.87 5.30 4.29
C THR A 162 -22.06 5.57 2.80
N PHE A 163 -21.33 4.85 1.93
CA PHE A 163 -21.56 4.94 0.49
C PHE A 163 -22.94 4.46 0.08
N LEU A 164 -23.32 3.25 0.46
CA LEU A 164 -24.63 2.68 0.15
C LEU A 164 -25.76 3.52 0.73
N SER A 165 -25.59 4.05 1.95
CA SER A 165 -26.56 4.95 2.58
C SER A 165 -26.81 6.20 1.75
N MET A 166 -25.77 6.88 1.25
CA MET A 166 -25.95 8.04 0.38
C MET A 166 -26.67 7.68 -0.91
N VAL A 167 -26.30 6.56 -1.55
CA VAL A 167 -26.96 6.17 -2.80
C VAL A 167 -28.43 5.91 -2.55
N SER A 168 -28.79 5.16 -1.50
CA SER A 168 -30.19 4.91 -1.17
C SER A 168 -30.96 6.19 -0.83
N THR A 169 -30.34 7.14 -0.11
CA THR A 169 -30.99 8.39 0.30
C THR A 169 -31.13 9.37 -0.89
N CYS A 170 -30.06 9.57 -1.66
CA CYS A 170 -30.04 10.58 -2.70
C CYS A 170 -30.74 10.15 -3.99
N CYS A 171 -30.81 8.86 -4.30
CA CYS A 171 -31.49 8.38 -5.49
C CYS A 171 -33.02 8.42 -5.42
N ILE A 172 -33.57 8.54 -4.21
CA ILE A 172 -35.02 8.74 -3.97
C ILE A 172 -35.36 10.18 -3.58
N SER A 173 -34.35 11.04 -3.46
CA SER A 173 -34.55 12.45 -3.11
C SER A 173 -35.21 13.21 -4.28
N PRO A 174 -36.10 14.19 -3.99
CA PRO A 174 -36.63 15.09 -5.03
C PRO A 174 -35.55 16.03 -5.59
N ALA A 175 -34.40 16.18 -4.91
CA ALA A 175 -33.25 16.97 -5.36
C ALA A 175 -31.94 16.14 -5.30
N PRO A 176 -31.75 15.16 -6.21
CA PRO A 176 -30.62 14.23 -6.14
C PRO A 176 -29.25 14.91 -6.17
N THR A 177 -29.06 15.90 -7.04
CA THR A 177 -27.76 16.61 -7.20
C THR A 177 -27.33 17.30 -5.91
N ALA A 178 -28.24 18.05 -5.27
CA ALA A 178 -27.94 18.73 -4.01
C ALA A 178 -27.68 17.74 -2.87
N CYS A 179 -28.44 16.64 -2.83
CA CYS A 179 -28.23 15.57 -1.86
C CYS A 179 -26.84 14.93 -2.01
N PHE A 180 -26.47 14.50 -3.22
CA PHE A 180 -25.16 13.87 -3.47
C PHE A 180 -24.01 14.81 -3.15
N LEU A 181 -24.12 16.10 -3.48
CA LEU A 181 -23.09 17.08 -3.16
C LEU A 181 -22.86 17.15 -1.64
N LYS A 182 -23.93 17.25 -0.84
CA LYS A 182 -23.86 17.30 0.62
C LYS A 182 -23.23 16.03 1.19
N GLU A 183 -23.76 14.86 0.83
CA GLU A 183 -23.32 13.55 1.34
C GLU A 183 -21.87 13.19 0.92
N LYS A 184 -21.43 13.64 -0.25
CA LYS A 184 -20.03 13.50 -0.68
C LYS A 184 -19.08 14.38 0.13
N LEU A 185 -19.51 15.59 0.51
CA LEU A 185 -18.72 16.46 1.36
C LEU A 185 -18.63 15.90 2.78
N GLU A 186 -19.74 15.42 3.34
CA GLU A 186 -19.78 14.82 4.69
C GLU A 186 -18.91 13.55 4.79
N ARG A 187 -18.93 12.68 3.77
CA ARG A 187 -18.07 11.46 3.77
C ARG A 187 -16.60 11.71 3.45
N LYS A 188 -16.23 12.91 2.99
CA LYS A 188 -14.92 13.17 2.36
C LYS A 188 -13.77 12.65 3.22
N THR A 189 -13.83 12.89 4.53
CA THR A 189 -12.83 12.43 5.50
C THR A 189 -12.68 10.91 5.51
N LEU A 190 -13.79 10.15 5.53
CA LEU A 190 -13.75 8.69 5.55
C LEU A 190 -13.29 8.09 4.20
N SER A 191 -13.70 8.71 3.08
CA SER A 191 -13.21 8.32 1.75
C SER A 191 -11.70 8.51 1.64
N LEU A 192 -11.20 9.64 2.14
CA LEU A 192 -9.77 9.95 2.17
C LEU A 192 -9.00 9.04 3.13
N LEU A 193 -9.58 8.72 4.30
CA LEU A 193 -9.02 7.74 5.24
C LEU A 193 -8.92 6.35 4.59
N THR A 194 -9.94 5.92 3.84
CA THR A 194 -9.92 4.64 3.11
C THR A 194 -8.79 4.58 2.09
N LEU A 195 -8.65 5.63 1.27
CA LEU A 195 -7.57 5.71 0.30
C LEU A 195 -6.18 5.69 0.97
N THR A 196 -6.01 6.48 2.02
CA THR A 196 -4.73 6.65 2.72
C THR A 196 -4.33 5.39 3.46
N SER A 197 -5.25 4.80 4.22
CA SER A 197 -5.03 3.55 4.94
C SER A 197 -4.71 2.41 3.98
N ASN A 198 -5.42 2.29 2.86
CA ASN A 198 -5.09 1.31 1.82
C ASN A 198 -3.66 1.50 1.30
N ARG A 199 -3.22 2.73 1.04
CA ARG A 199 -1.86 3.02 0.56
C ARG A 199 -0.78 2.69 1.59
N ILE A 200 -0.97 3.13 2.83
CA ILE A 200 -0.07 2.84 3.96
C ILE A 200 0.08 1.33 4.13
N CYS A 201 -1.04 0.60 4.22
CA CYS A 201 -1.03 -0.84 4.44
C CYS A 201 -0.57 -1.62 3.21
N SER A 202 -0.81 -1.13 2.00
CA SER A 202 -0.22 -1.69 0.78
C SER A 202 1.30 -1.62 0.80
N ARG A 203 1.85 -0.47 1.21
CA ARG A 203 3.31 -0.29 1.33
C ARG A 203 3.86 -1.15 2.45
N PHE A 204 3.19 -1.21 3.61
CA PHE A 204 3.59 -2.06 4.73
C PHE A 204 3.58 -3.56 4.38
N SER A 205 2.55 -4.03 3.67
CA SER A 205 2.48 -5.40 3.17
C SER A 205 3.62 -5.72 2.20
N ALA A 206 4.02 -4.76 1.35
CA ALA A 206 5.09 -4.94 0.38
C ALA A 206 6.51 -4.88 0.99
N TYR A 207 6.74 -4.00 1.96
CA TYR A 207 8.06 -3.68 2.48
C TYR A 207 8.36 -4.30 3.85
N GLY A 208 7.35 -4.57 4.66
CA GLY A 208 7.53 -4.88 6.08
C GLY A 208 7.98 -3.65 6.88
N LYS A 209 8.15 -3.84 8.19
CA LYS A 209 8.37 -2.73 9.14
C LYS A 209 9.64 -1.94 8.85
N ASP A 210 10.80 -2.59 8.80
CA ASP A 210 12.10 -1.92 8.71
C ASP A 210 12.26 -1.12 7.41
N LYS A 211 11.82 -1.69 6.28
CA LYS A 211 11.87 -1.00 5.00
C LYS A 211 10.79 0.07 4.87
N VAL A 212 9.64 -0.04 5.54
CA VAL A 212 8.70 1.10 5.66
C VAL A 212 9.33 2.23 6.46
N THR A 213 10.02 1.93 7.58
CA THR A 213 10.76 2.93 8.34
C THR A 213 11.74 3.66 7.43
N PHE A 214 12.59 2.93 6.69
CA PHE A 214 13.53 3.55 5.77
C PHE A 214 12.85 4.34 4.64
N SER A 215 11.83 3.78 3.99
CA SER A 215 11.07 4.43 2.92
C SER A 215 10.48 5.77 3.38
N TYR A 216 9.88 5.81 4.57
CA TYR A 216 9.31 7.03 5.13
C TYR A 216 10.38 8.03 5.59
N LEU A 217 11.49 7.53 6.16
CA LEU A 217 12.65 8.36 6.50
C LEU A 217 13.21 9.05 5.25
N ALA A 218 13.41 8.31 4.17
CA ALA A 218 13.90 8.85 2.91
C ALA A 218 12.93 9.86 2.32
N LEU A 219 11.62 9.58 2.34
CA LEU A 219 10.58 10.53 1.93
C LEU A 219 10.67 11.85 2.71
N LEU A 220 10.81 11.80 4.03
CA LEU A 220 10.98 13.00 4.86
C LEU A 220 12.29 13.71 4.57
N ALA A 221 13.39 12.96 4.40
CA ALA A 221 14.70 13.51 4.08
C ALA A 221 14.71 14.27 2.74
N GLN A 222 13.97 13.77 1.75
CA GLN A 222 13.78 14.44 0.45
C GLN A 222 12.85 15.65 0.54
N LYS A 223 11.84 15.61 1.42
CA LYS A 223 10.91 16.73 1.64
C LYS A 223 11.54 17.85 2.47
N VAL A 224 12.32 17.56 3.50
CA VAL A 224 12.97 18.53 4.41
C VAL A 224 14.47 18.20 4.57
N PRO A 225 15.28 18.43 3.53
CA PRO A 225 16.69 18.01 3.51
C PRO A 225 17.60 18.76 4.51
N SER A 226 17.08 19.81 5.16
CA SER A 226 17.72 20.54 6.25
C SER A 226 17.56 19.87 7.62
N ALA A 227 16.59 18.98 7.81
CA ALA A 227 16.39 18.29 9.09
C ALA A 227 17.48 17.23 9.33
N SER A 228 17.80 16.98 10.60
CA SER A 228 18.78 15.97 11.01
C SER A 228 18.20 14.56 10.93
N PHE A 229 19.08 13.56 10.93
CA PHE A 229 18.68 12.16 11.05
C PHE A 229 17.92 11.91 12.36
N GLU A 230 18.36 12.53 13.45
CA GLU A 230 17.77 12.41 14.80
C GLU A 230 16.36 13.03 14.88
N ASP A 231 16.07 14.07 14.09
CA ASP A 231 14.74 14.66 14.01
C ASP A 231 13.79 13.77 13.19
N LEU A 232 14.28 13.07 12.15
CA LEU A 232 13.44 12.37 11.18
C LEU A 232 13.26 10.87 11.45
N LEU A 233 14.28 10.17 11.97
CA LEU A 233 14.18 8.74 12.26
C LEU A 233 13.03 8.40 13.22
N PRO A 234 12.83 9.11 14.35
CA PRO A 234 11.74 8.79 15.27
C PRO A 234 10.36 8.94 14.63
N LEU A 235 10.19 9.90 13.70
CA LEU A 235 8.95 10.06 12.95
C LEU A 235 8.72 8.88 12.01
N ALA A 236 9.78 8.38 11.37
CA ALA A 236 9.70 7.23 10.48
C ALA A 236 9.41 5.92 11.22
N GLU A 237 10.02 5.72 12.39
CA GLU A 237 9.72 4.59 13.26
C GLU A 237 8.27 4.63 13.75
N ASP A 238 7.79 5.82 14.14
CA ASP A 238 6.40 6.02 14.54
C ASP A 238 5.42 5.70 13.38
N ALA A 239 5.71 6.14 12.15
CA ALA A 239 4.89 5.82 10.98
C ALA A 239 4.84 4.31 10.69
N ALA A 240 5.97 3.62 10.83
CA ALA A 240 6.05 2.16 10.68
C ALA A 240 5.28 1.45 11.81
N GLU A 241 5.32 1.97 13.03
CA GLU A 241 4.56 1.46 14.16
C GLU A 241 3.05 1.61 13.93
N VAL A 242 2.57 2.77 13.48
CA VAL A 242 1.16 2.99 13.08
C VAL A 242 0.71 1.92 12.08
N SER A 243 1.55 1.64 11.08
CA SER A 243 1.26 0.62 10.07
C SER A 243 1.14 -0.78 10.70
N SER A 244 2.11 -1.16 11.54
CA SER A 244 2.13 -2.47 12.19
C SER A 244 0.97 -2.69 13.17
N GLN A 245 0.52 -1.62 13.86
CA GLN A 245 -0.57 -1.69 14.83
C GLN A 245 -1.94 -1.68 14.16
N CYS A 246 -2.13 -0.96 13.06
CA CYS A 246 -3.45 -0.67 12.53
C CYS A 246 -3.85 -1.41 11.25
N CYS A 247 -2.91 -1.94 10.45
CA CYS A 247 -3.27 -2.55 9.16
C CYS A 247 -4.12 -3.82 9.31
N ASP A 248 -3.86 -4.62 10.35
CA ASP A 248 -4.63 -5.82 10.68
C ASP A 248 -5.55 -5.65 11.90
N SER A 249 -5.68 -4.41 12.41
CA SER A 249 -6.51 -4.12 13.58
C SER A 249 -8.00 -4.21 13.27
N VAL A 250 -8.76 -4.72 14.24
CA VAL A 250 -10.22 -4.73 14.23
C VAL A 250 -10.85 -3.53 14.93
N ALA A 251 -10.04 -2.66 15.54
CA ALA A 251 -10.54 -1.43 16.19
C ALA A 251 -10.93 -0.39 15.12
N GLU A 252 -12.14 0.15 15.24
CA GLU A 252 -12.74 1.04 14.22
C GLU A 252 -11.95 2.33 13.99
N ASP A 253 -11.37 2.89 15.06
CA ASP A 253 -10.71 4.18 15.06
C ASP A 253 -9.17 4.08 14.98
N CYS A 254 -8.58 2.89 14.97
CA CYS A 254 -7.11 2.70 15.06
C CYS A 254 -6.36 3.59 14.08
N MET A 255 -6.64 3.41 12.78
CA MET A 255 -5.92 4.12 11.73
C MET A 255 -6.19 5.62 11.77
N HIS A 256 -7.43 6.04 12.07
CA HIS A 256 -7.75 7.45 12.19
C HIS A 256 -6.95 8.08 13.34
N LYS A 257 -7.13 7.56 14.56
CA LYS A 257 -6.48 8.05 15.78
C LYS A 257 -4.95 8.08 15.65
N LYS A 258 -4.35 6.98 15.22
CA LYS A 258 -2.89 6.86 15.09
C LYS A 258 -2.32 7.78 14.01
N LEU A 259 -3.04 8.00 12.92
CA LEU A 259 -2.61 8.95 11.89
C LEU A 259 -2.65 10.40 12.39
N LEU A 260 -3.66 10.77 13.20
CA LEU A 260 -3.72 12.10 13.81
C LEU A 260 -2.59 12.31 14.84
N GLU A 261 -2.36 11.33 15.72
CA GLU A 261 -1.24 11.33 16.68
C GLU A 261 0.10 11.51 15.96
N HIS A 262 0.32 10.72 14.90
CA HIS A 262 1.52 10.80 14.07
C HIS A 262 1.67 12.17 13.40
N THR A 263 0.60 12.69 12.80
CA THR A 263 0.61 14.00 12.13
C THR A 263 0.92 15.14 13.09
N ALA A 264 0.40 15.07 14.33
CA ALA A 264 0.73 16.04 15.37
C ALA A 264 2.23 16.02 15.72
N LYS A 265 2.85 14.83 15.82
CA LYS A 265 4.30 14.69 16.04
C LYS A 265 5.10 15.30 14.89
N VAL A 266 4.74 14.98 13.63
CA VAL A 266 5.37 15.55 12.44
C VAL A 266 5.30 17.08 12.47
N CYS A 267 4.13 17.65 12.77
CA CYS A 267 3.96 19.10 12.88
C CYS A 267 4.80 19.71 14.02
N SER A 268 4.83 19.08 15.19
CA SER A 268 5.63 19.54 16.33
C SER A 268 7.12 19.57 16.01
N THR A 269 7.63 18.56 15.31
CA THR A 269 9.06 18.45 14.99
C THR A 269 9.46 19.35 13.81
N LEU A 270 8.65 19.40 12.74
CA LEU A 270 9.09 19.96 11.46
C LEU A 270 8.58 21.37 11.16
N SER A 271 7.56 21.88 11.85
CA SER A 271 7.03 23.23 11.57
C SER A 271 8.06 24.33 11.79
N ALA A 272 8.95 24.17 12.78
CA ALA A 272 10.04 25.11 13.02
C ALA A 272 11.23 24.94 12.06
N ARG A 273 11.30 23.81 11.32
CA ARG A 273 12.41 23.44 10.44
C ARG A 273 12.17 23.83 8.98
N ASP A 274 10.91 23.77 8.53
CA ASP A 274 10.54 24.06 7.15
C ASP A 274 9.19 24.79 7.08
N ARG A 275 9.18 25.95 6.41
CA ARG A 275 7.98 26.79 6.28
C ARG A 275 6.82 26.07 5.59
N ARG A 276 7.08 25.17 4.64
CA ARG A 276 6.03 24.42 3.93
C ARG A 276 5.33 23.44 4.87
N PHE A 277 6.09 22.81 5.78
CA PHE A 277 5.49 22.03 6.86
C PHE A 277 4.69 22.92 7.81
N ALA A 278 5.25 24.08 8.21
CA ALA A 278 4.53 25.04 9.05
C ALA A 278 3.20 25.47 8.42
N ASP A 279 3.17 25.71 7.10
CA ASP A 279 1.98 26.12 6.38
C ASP A 279 0.96 24.97 6.28
N CYS A 280 1.40 23.73 6.06
CA CYS A 280 0.53 22.56 6.13
C CYS A 280 -0.05 22.32 7.53
N CYS A 281 0.72 22.60 8.59
CA CYS A 281 0.32 22.37 9.97
C CYS A 281 -0.67 23.40 10.52
N LYS A 282 -0.96 24.46 9.76
CA LYS A 282 -2.01 25.46 10.04
C LYS A 282 -3.39 25.07 9.47
N GLY A 283 -3.53 23.90 8.84
CA GLY A 283 -4.81 23.44 8.31
C GLY A 283 -5.90 23.30 9.38
N LYS A 284 -7.15 23.16 8.94
CA LYS A 284 -8.32 23.25 9.85
C LYS A 284 -8.43 22.05 10.80
N ASN A 285 -7.83 20.93 10.43
CA ASN A 285 -7.80 19.71 11.23
C ASN A 285 -6.59 18.84 10.84
N LEU A 286 -6.23 17.89 11.71
CA LEU A 286 -5.06 17.05 11.53
C LEU A 286 -5.12 16.14 10.27
N MET A 287 -6.31 15.78 9.77
CA MET A 287 -6.40 15.04 8.50
C MET A 287 -6.02 15.93 7.32
N GLU A 288 -6.50 17.17 7.27
CA GLU A 288 -6.08 18.14 6.25
C GLU A 288 -4.57 18.40 6.30
N ASN A 289 -4.00 18.54 7.51
CA ASN A 289 -2.56 18.69 7.70
C ASN A 289 -1.80 17.49 7.13
N HIS A 290 -2.27 16.26 7.41
CA HIS A 290 -1.68 15.03 6.89
C HIS A 290 -1.64 15.02 5.36
N PHE A 291 -2.76 15.33 4.71
CA PHE A 291 -2.84 15.36 3.26
C PHE A 291 -1.96 16.44 2.63
N CYS A 292 -1.87 17.60 3.28
CA CYS A 292 -0.97 18.66 2.83
C CYS A 292 0.50 18.20 2.90
N ILE A 293 0.93 17.62 4.04
CA ILE A 293 2.29 17.11 4.23
C ILE A 293 2.61 16.01 3.21
N LEU A 294 1.69 15.08 2.98
CA LEU A 294 1.83 14.02 2.00
C LEU A 294 2.03 14.60 0.59
N ALA A 295 1.28 15.64 0.23
CA ALA A 295 1.32 16.30 -1.08
C ALA A 295 2.52 17.24 -1.28
N LEU A 296 3.30 17.55 -0.23
CA LEU A 296 4.49 18.42 -0.39
C LEU A 296 5.47 17.85 -1.41
N PRO A 297 5.94 18.62 -2.40
CA PRO A 297 7.00 18.16 -3.28
C PRO A 297 8.32 18.01 -2.50
N PRO A 298 9.22 17.12 -2.95
CA PRO A 298 10.61 17.12 -2.50
C PRO A 298 11.26 18.50 -2.69
N ALA A 299 12.28 18.80 -1.89
CA ALA A 299 13.01 20.06 -1.96
C ALA A 299 14.49 19.87 -2.30
N PRO A 300 15.10 20.80 -3.04
CA PRO A 300 16.55 20.81 -3.22
C PRO A 300 17.28 20.83 -1.89
N ALA A 301 18.34 20.05 -1.78
CA ALA A 301 19.21 20.05 -0.61
C ALA A 301 19.89 21.42 -0.46
N PRO A 302 19.93 22.01 0.76
CA PRO A 302 20.86 23.10 1.02
C PRO A 302 22.30 22.61 0.89
N LYS A 303 23.30 23.50 1.01
CA LYS A 303 24.70 23.06 1.12
C LYS A 303 24.85 22.25 2.41
N LEU A 304 24.98 20.93 2.26
CA LEU A 304 25.15 19.99 3.37
C LEU A 304 26.64 19.75 3.63
N PRO A 305 27.03 19.49 4.89
CA PRO A 305 28.35 18.96 5.19
C PRO A 305 28.63 17.66 4.41
N GLU A 306 29.90 17.34 4.25
CA GLU A 306 30.29 16.05 3.70
C GLU A 306 29.74 14.92 4.59
N ALA A 307 29.15 13.89 3.97
CA ALA A 307 28.61 12.77 4.72
C ALA A 307 29.78 11.91 5.21
N SER A 308 29.84 11.64 6.52
CA SER A 308 30.84 10.69 7.02
C SER A 308 30.49 9.28 6.56
N GLU A 309 31.47 8.62 5.96
CA GLU A 309 31.34 7.22 5.58
C GLU A 309 31.63 6.32 6.79
N PRO A 310 30.74 5.36 7.10
CA PRO A 310 30.96 4.45 8.20
C PRO A 310 32.14 3.51 7.90
N THR A 311 32.93 3.25 8.93
CA THR A 311 34.03 2.29 8.88
C THR A 311 33.51 0.85 8.79
N SER A 312 34.33 -0.07 8.28
CA SER A 312 34.01 -1.50 8.22
C SER A 312 33.65 -2.08 9.60
N LYS A 313 34.27 -1.55 10.66
CA LYS A 313 33.98 -1.94 12.05
C LYS A 313 32.60 -1.47 12.51
N GLU A 314 32.18 -0.27 12.14
CA GLU A 314 30.85 0.25 12.46
C GLU A 314 29.77 -0.49 11.67
N LEU A 315 30.01 -0.74 10.37
CA LEU A 315 29.09 -1.49 9.51
C LEU A 315 28.88 -2.94 9.96
N CYS A 316 29.90 -3.60 10.49
CA CYS A 316 29.76 -4.97 11.02
C CYS A 316 29.53 -5.02 12.55
N GLY A 317 29.36 -3.86 13.19
CA GLY A 317 29.05 -3.74 14.61
C GLY A 317 27.57 -3.97 14.93
N LYS A 318 27.23 -3.89 16.22
CA LYS A 318 25.84 -4.05 16.69
C LYS A 318 24.86 -3.04 16.07
N GLU A 319 25.33 -1.83 15.80
CA GLU A 319 24.54 -0.74 15.19
C GLU A 319 24.74 -0.65 13.67
N GLY A 320 25.31 -1.68 13.03
CA GLY A 320 25.63 -1.66 11.60
C GLY A 320 24.45 -1.31 10.71
N ALA A 321 23.26 -1.84 11.00
CA ALA A 321 22.04 -1.53 10.25
C ALA A 321 21.63 -0.04 10.38
N LEU A 322 21.87 0.57 11.55
CA LEU A 322 21.60 1.99 11.78
C LEU A 322 22.58 2.86 10.98
N HIS A 323 23.87 2.49 10.94
CA HIS A 323 24.86 3.17 10.10
C HIS A 323 24.50 3.11 8.62
N VAL A 324 24.10 1.93 8.11
CA VAL A 324 23.60 1.79 6.72
C VAL A 324 22.39 2.70 6.48
N THR A 325 21.43 2.72 7.41
CA THR A 325 20.23 3.56 7.32
C THR A 325 20.59 5.05 7.28
N ARG A 326 21.58 5.47 8.09
CA ARG A 326 22.09 6.85 8.11
C ARG A 326 22.78 7.23 6.81
N SER A 327 23.63 6.36 6.25
CA SER A 327 24.26 6.61 4.95
C SER A 327 23.23 6.76 3.82
N LEU A 328 22.21 5.90 3.82
CA LEU A 328 21.12 6.00 2.83
C LEU A 328 20.22 7.22 3.05
N PHE A 329 20.03 7.66 4.29
CA PHE A 329 19.38 8.93 4.61
C PHE A 329 20.15 10.12 4.01
N GLU A 330 21.47 10.15 4.20
CA GLU A 330 22.34 11.19 3.64
C GLU A 330 22.31 11.19 2.09
N LEU A 331 22.25 10.02 1.47
CA LEU A 331 22.05 9.87 0.03
C LEU A 331 20.68 10.42 -0.40
N ALA A 332 19.60 10.02 0.27
CA ALA A 332 18.23 10.41 -0.07
C ALA A 332 18.04 11.94 -0.04
N ARG A 333 18.50 12.62 1.03
CA ARG A 333 18.37 14.09 1.14
C ARG A 333 19.20 14.86 0.10
N ARG A 334 20.31 14.31 -0.39
CA ARG A 334 21.12 14.91 -1.48
C ARG A 334 20.51 14.67 -2.85
N HIS A 335 19.87 13.53 -3.04
CA HIS A 335 19.19 13.16 -4.28
C HIS A 335 17.67 13.21 -4.11
N TYR A 336 17.14 14.42 -3.91
CA TYR A 336 15.74 14.68 -3.55
C TYR A 336 14.71 14.22 -4.59
N SER A 337 15.12 13.91 -5.82
CA SER A 337 14.23 13.42 -6.88
C SER A 337 14.33 11.91 -7.12
N LEU A 338 15.12 11.16 -6.33
CA LEU A 338 15.17 9.71 -6.48
C LEU A 338 13.85 9.04 -6.10
N PRO A 339 13.33 8.11 -6.92
CA PRO A 339 12.20 7.26 -6.56
C PRO A 339 12.44 6.44 -5.29
N ASP A 340 11.37 6.27 -4.51
CA ASP A 340 11.35 5.35 -3.36
C ASP A 340 11.79 3.94 -3.75
N ALA A 341 11.37 3.44 -4.92
CA ALA A 341 11.75 2.10 -5.38
C ALA A 341 13.27 1.95 -5.63
N VAL A 342 13.95 3.00 -6.08
CA VAL A 342 15.41 3.00 -6.23
C VAL A 342 16.06 2.96 -4.85
N LEU A 343 15.61 3.81 -3.94
CA LEU A 343 16.11 3.87 -2.56
C LEU A 343 15.87 2.54 -1.83
N ALA A 344 14.71 1.91 -2.00
CA ALA A 344 14.38 0.61 -1.45
C ALA A 344 15.30 -0.50 -1.99
N LYS A 345 15.63 -0.48 -3.29
CA LYS A 345 16.60 -1.44 -3.87
C LYS A 345 18.01 -1.24 -3.34
N LEU A 346 18.42 0.01 -3.09
CA LEU A 346 19.69 0.31 -2.42
C LEU A 346 19.69 -0.19 -0.98
N TYR A 347 18.60 -0.01 -0.24
CA TYR A 347 18.44 -0.54 1.11
C TYR A 347 18.62 -2.07 1.15
N ASP A 348 17.93 -2.80 0.27
CA ASP A 348 18.08 -4.25 0.15
C ASP A 348 19.50 -4.68 -0.23
N SER A 349 20.10 -3.97 -1.18
CA SER A 349 21.46 -4.26 -1.66
C SER A 349 22.50 -4.05 -0.55
N SER A 350 22.37 -2.95 0.21
CA SER A 350 23.24 -2.66 1.35
C SER A 350 23.11 -3.71 2.45
N GLY A 351 21.90 -4.16 2.77
CA GLY A 351 21.68 -5.24 3.73
C GLY A 351 22.29 -6.57 3.28
N LYS A 352 22.17 -6.89 1.98
CA LYS A 352 22.80 -8.08 1.40
C LYS A 352 24.34 -8.00 1.46
N ILE A 353 24.93 -6.88 1.06
CA ILE A 353 26.38 -6.65 1.11
C ILE A 353 26.89 -6.77 2.56
N GLN A 354 26.19 -6.15 3.51
CA GLN A 354 26.54 -6.22 4.92
C GLN A 354 26.51 -7.68 5.43
N GLY A 355 25.44 -8.44 5.13
CA GLY A 355 25.34 -9.84 5.53
C GLY A 355 26.44 -10.72 4.93
N GLU A 356 26.73 -10.55 3.64
CA GLU A 356 27.77 -11.28 2.92
C GLU A 356 29.18 -10.95 3.43
N CYS A 357 29.52 -9.67 3.56
CA CYS A 357 30.86 -9.24 3.92
C CYS A 357 31.17 -9.36 5.41
N CYS A 358 30.22 -9.06 6.30
CA CYS A 358 30.46 -9.17 7.74
C CYS A 358 30.60 -10.62 8.22
N SER A 359 30.16 -11.58 7.41
CA SER A 359 30.36 -13.02 7.65
C SER A 359 31.64 -13.57 7.00
N SER A 360 32.37 -12.76 6.26
CA SER A 360 33.58 -13.18 5.54
C SER A 360 34.81 -13.23 6.45
N LYS A 361 35.90 -13.86 5.97
CA LYS A 361 37.18 -13.93 6.70
C LYS A 361 37.83 -12.57 6.90
N ASP A 362 37.58 -11.63 5.99
CA ASP A 362 38.08 -10.26 6.04
C ASP A 362 36.95 -9.30 5.63
N PRO A 363 36.13 -8.86 6.62
CA PRO A 363 35.02 -7.96 6.36
C PRO A 363 35.43 -6.64 5.72
N SER A 364 36.60 -6.11 6.08
CA SER A 364 37.10 -4.84 5.53
C SER A 364 37.41 -4.97 4.05
N ALA A 365 38.25 -5.94 3.68
CA ALA A 365 38.60 -6.16 2.27
C ALA A 365 37.37 -6.48 1.41
N CYS A 366 36.39 -7.22 1.94
CA CYS A 366 35.13 -7.49 1.24
C CYS A 366 34.32 -6.21 1.01
N LEU A 367 34.12 -5.39 2.04
CA LEU A 367 33.35 -4.15 1.95
C LEU A 367 34.02 -3.14 1.01
N ASP A 368 35.34 -3.00 1.07
CA ASP A 368 36.11 -2.10 0.20
C ASP A 368 35.97 -2.52 -1.26
N SER A 369 36.12 -3.83 -1.55
CA SER A 369 35.92 -4.35 -2.91
C SER A 369 34.49 -4.11 -3.43
N LYS A 370 33.47 -4.25 -2.57
CA LYS A 370 32.07 -3.96 -2.95
C LYS A 370 31.84 -2.47 -3.18
N ARG A 371 32.49 -1.60 -2.40
CA ARG A 371 32.42 -0.15 -2.57
C ARG A 371 33.02 0.27 -3.90
N GLU A 372 34.22 -0.20 -4.22
CA GLU A 372 34.89 0.06 -5.50
C GLU A 372 34.03 -0.37 -6.70
N GLN A 373 33.39 -1.55 -6.60
CA GLN A 373 32.45 -2.03 -7.63
C GLN A 373 31.24 -1.09 -7.80
N MET A 374 30.73 -0.52 -6.70
CA MET A 374 29.58 0.39 -6.73
C MET A 374 29.95 1.79 -7.22
N GLU A 375 31.13 2.30 -6.87
CA GLU A 375 31.59 3.64 -7.25
C GLU A 375 31.68 3.86 -8.76
N ALA A 376 31.95 2.80 -9.53
CA ALA A 376 32.07 2.89 -10.99
C ALA A 376 30.74 3.22 -11.69
N GLU A 377 29.62 2.66 -11.24
CA GLU A 377 28.34 2.75 -11.96
C GLU A 377 27.26 3.52 -11.21
N LEU A 378 27.23 3.43 -9.88
CA LEU A 378 26.13 3.94 -9.06
C LEU A 378 25.94 5.46 -9.18
N PRO A 379 26.99 6.32 -9.08
CA PRO A 379 26.80 7.77 -9.18
C PRO A 379 26.11 8.19 -10.48
N SER A 380 26.53 7.61 -11.61
CA SER A 380 25.95 7.88 -12.93
C SER A 380 24.48 7.42 -13.03
N PHE A 381 24.14 6.30 -12.39
CA PHE A 381 22.78 5.80 -12.33
C PHE A 381 21.88 6.71 -11.48
N LEU A 382 22.35 7.11 -10.29
CA LEU A 382 21.60 7.99 -9.40
C LEU A 382 21.34 9.35 -10.03
N GLU A 383 22.33 9.91 -10.72
CA GLU A 383 22.17 11.19 -11.41
C GLU A 383 21.12 11.10 -12.52
N ARG A 384 21.17 10.06 -13.37
CA ARG A 384 20.16 9.83 -14.42
C ARG A 384 18.75 9.64 -13.86
N ALA A 385 18.62 8.87 -12.77
CA ALA A 385 17.33 8.63 -12.12
C ALA A 385 16.78 9.92 -11.49
N SER A 386 17.64 10.66 -10.78
CA SER A 386 17.30 11.95 -10.17
C SER A 386 16.91 12.98 -11.23
N GLN A 387 17.64 13.05 -12.35
CA GLN A 387 17.33 13.96 -13.46
C GLN A 387 15.99 13.62 -14.12
N LEU A 388 15.74 12.34 -14.42
CA LEU A 388 14.49 11.89 -15.04
C LEU A 388 13.28 12.27 -14.19
N CYS A 389 13.32 11.93 -12.90
CA CYS A 389 12.23 12.21 -11.98
C CYS A 389 12.13 13.68 -11.57
N GLY A 390 13.26 14.38 -11.48
CA GLY A 390 13.30 15.82 -11.24
C GLY A 390 12.61 16.58 -12.38
N GLN A 391 12.90 16.23 -13.63
CA GLN A 391 12.20 16.80 -14.80
C GLN A 391 10.72 16.46 -14.81
N TYR A 392 10.35 15.21 -14.53
CA TYR A 392 8.95 14.79 -14.47
C TYR A 392 8.16 15.57 -13.42
N ASN A 393 8.76 15.84 -12.26
CA ASN A 393 8.12 16.55 -11.16
C ASN A 393 8.02 18.08 -11.37
N GLN A 394 8.84 18.65 -12.27
CA GLN A 394 8.91 20.10 -12.50
C GLN A 394 8.20 20.57 -13.78
N LEU A 395 8.01 19.68 -14.77
CA LEU A 395 7.53 20.05 -16.10
C LEU A 395 6.13 19.49 -16.38
N PRO A 396 5.28 20.21 -17.14
CA PRO A 396 4.08 19.63 -17.72
C PRO A 396 4.42 18.38 -18.55
N PHE A 397 3.54 17.39 -18.55
CA PHE A 397 3.81 16.07 -19.16
C PHE A 397 4.30 16.13 -20.61
N LEU A 398 3.69 16.97 -21.45
CA LEU A 398 4.08 17.12 -22.85
C LEU A 398 5.47 17.76 -23.00
N GLU A 399 5.80 18.71 -22.13
CA GLU A 399 7.12 19.35 -22.13
C GLU A 399 8.20 18.38 -21.62
N PHE A 400 7.91 17.63 -20.56
CA PHE A 400 8.74 16.53 -20.08
C PHE A 400 9.05 15.53 -21.21
N LYS A 401 8.01 15.04 -21.91
CA LYS A 401 8.19 14.09 -23.02
C LYS A 401 9.04 14.67 -24.14
N LYS A 402 8.87 15.96 -24.47
CA LYS A 402 9.69 16.65 -25.47
C LYS A 402 11.16 16.72 -25.05
N ARG A 403 11.46 17.23 -23.84
CA ARG A 403 12.84 17.36 -23.35
C ARG A 403 13.53 16.01 -23.25
N LEU A 404 12.82 14.98 -22.79
CA LEU A 404 13.35 13.62 -22.70
C LEU A 404 13.71 13.05 -24.08
N ARG A 405 12.89 13.32 -25.12
CA ARG A 405 13.21 12.95 -26.50
C ARG A 405 14.47 13.66 -27.00
N ASP A 406 14.60 14.96 -26.73
CA ASP A 406 15.78 15.74 -27.13
C ASP A 406 17.04 15.19 -26.45
N SER A 407 16.99 14.91 -25.13
CA SER A 407 18.11 14.32 -24.40
C SER A 407 18.47 12.90 -24.88
N LEU A 408 17.47 12.07 -25.22
CA LEU A 408 17.70 10.74 -25.79
C LEU A 408 18.38 10.81 -27.16
N THR A 409 17.95 11.74 -28.01
CA THR A 409 18.52 11.94 -29.35
C THR A 409 19.97 12.42 -29.26
N GLN A 410 20.29 13.27 -28.27
CA GLN A 410 21.65 13.71 -28.01
C GLN A 410 22.53 12.60 -27.42
N ALA A 411 21.98 11.75 -26.55
CA ALA A 411 22.72 10.67 -25.90
C ALA A 411 22.98 9.47 -26.83
N GLU A 412 22.07 9.20 -27.78
CA GLU A 412 22.17 8.10 -28.74
C GLU A 412 21.96 8.61 -30.19
N PRO A 413 22.88 9.42 -30.75
CA PRO A 413 22.70 10.06 -32.06
C PRO A 413 22.66 9.07 -33.23
N GLU A 414 23.21 7.87 -33.04
CA GLU A 414 23.21 6.78 -34.04
C GLU A 414 22.00 5.83 -33.90
N ALA A 415 21.15 6.00 -32.88
CA ALA A 415 20.00 5.13 -32.68
C ALA A 415 18.92 5.36 -33.74
N SER A 416 18.26 4.27 -34.15
CA SER A 416 17.14 4.35 -35.09
C SER A 416 15.94 5.09 -34.46
N PRO A 417 15.08 5.73 -35.28
CA PRO A 417 13.87 6.37 -34.77
C PRO A 417 12.98 5.44 -33.94
N ALA A 418 12.88 4.17 -34.32
CA ALA A 418 12.12 3.16 -33.58
C ALA A 418 12.74 2.86 -32.21
N ARG A 419 14.08 2.80 -32.13
CA ARG A 419 14.79 2.60 -30.87
C ARG A 419 14.61 3.80 -29.93
N LEU A 420 14.73 5.02 -30.45
CA LEU A 420 14.52 6.24 -29.68
C LEU A 420 13.10 6.33 -29.12
N GLU A 421 12.07 6.03 -29.92
CA GLU A 421 10.68 6.04 -29.44
C GLU A 421 10.43 4.93 -28.41
N GLN A 422 11.02 3.73 -28.57
CA GLN A 422 10.94 2.68 -27.57
C GLN A 422 11.54 3.12 -26.22
N LEU A 423 12.75 3.71 -26.23
CA LEU A 423 13.40 4.23 -25.02
C LEU A 423 12.60 5.35 -24.39
N LEU A 424 12.03 6.24 -25.20
CA LEU A 424 11.17 7.31 -24.74
C LEU A 424 9.95 6.75 -24.01
N GLU A 425 9.20 5.83 -24.63
CA GLU A 425 8.02 5.21 -24.02
C GLU A 425 8.36 4.45 -22.74
N GLN A 426 9.49 3.74 -22.70
CA GLN A 426 9.97 3.07 -21.48
C GLN A 426 10.24 4.06 -20.34
N ARG A 427 10.99 5.13 -20.62
CA ARG A 427 11.34 6.14 -19.61
C ARG A 427 10.15 6.99 -19.17
N VAL A 428 9.22 7.30 -20.08
CA VAL A 428 7.95 7.99 -19.77
C VAL A 428 7.05 7.11 -18.91
N SER A 429 6.93 5.82 -19.25
CA SER A 429 6.18 4.84 -18.46
C SER A 429 6.79 4.63 -17.07
N PHE A 430 8.11 4.62 -16.95
CA PHE A 430 8.77 4.61 -15.65
C PHE A 430 8.41 5.87 -14.85
N ALA A 431 8.63 7.05 -15.45
CA ALA A 431 8.49 8.31 -14.74
C ALA A 431 7.05 8.53 -14.22
N SER A 432 6.07 8.30 -15.09
CA SER A 432 4.64 8.42 -14.75
C SER A 432 4.14 7.44 -13.69
N SER A 433 4.84 6.32 -13.49
CA SER A 433 4.45 5.31 -12.49
C SER A 433 5.25 5.43 -11.18
N CYS A 434 6.50 5.90 -11.25
CA CYS A 434 7.50 5.67 -10.20
C CYS A 434 8.20 6.93 -9.68
N CYS A 435 8.08 8.08 -10.34
CA CYS A 435 8.64 9.34 -9.82
C CYS A 435 7.71 10.07 -8.83
N LEU A 436 6.52 9.51 -8.56
CA LEU A 436 5.54 10.07 -7.63
C LEU A 436 5.85 9.66 -6.18
N PRO A 437 5.63 10.54 -5.18
CA PRO A 437 5.86 10.23 -3.76
C PRO A 437 5.04 9.02 -3.23
N ASP A 438 3.89 8.75 -3.83
CA ASP A 438 2.98 7.66 -3.51
C ASP A 438 3.05 6.51 -4.51
N ALA A 439 4.16 6.41 -5.27
CA ALA A 439 4.37 5.36 -6.25
C ALA A 439 4.20 3.96 -5.63
N PRO A 440 3.53 3.04 -6.33
CA PRO A 440 3.30 1.68 -5.84
C PRO A 440 4.60 0.86 -5.81
N PRO A 441 5.01 0.37 -4.63
CA PRO A 441 6.34 -0.19 -4.43
C PRO A 441 6.60 -1.43 -5.29
N LEU A 442 5.66 -2.38 -5.35
CA LEU A 442 5.82 -3.63 -6.10
C LEU A 442 5.86 -3.41 -7.62
N LEU A 443 5.09 -2.44 -8.14
CA LEU A 443 5.12 -2.11 -9.56
C LEU A 443 6.45 -1.47 -9.94
N CYS A 444 6.94 -0.56 -9.11
CA CYS A 444 8.16 0.17 -9.38
C CYS A 444 9.41 -0.67 -9.16
N ALA A 445 9.42 -1.58 -8.18
CA ALA A 445 10.50 -2.54 -7.98
C ALA A 445 10.74 -3.42 -9.21
N ALA A 446 9.69 -3.76 -9.99
CA ALA A 446 9.84 -4.51 -11.23
C ALA A 446 10.36 -3.67 -12.41
N LYS A 447 10.29 -2.33 -12.31
CA LYS A 447 10.75 -1.39 -13.36
C LYS A 447 12.17 -0.83 -13.09
N VAL A 448 12.65 -0.88 -11.85
CA VAL A 448 14.01 -0.48 -11.41
C VAL A 448 14.96 -1.66 -11.51
#